data_AF-A0A523RJP5-F1
#
_entry.id   AF-A0A523RJP5-F1
#
_cell.length_a   1.000
_cell.length_b   1.000
_cell.length_c   1.000
_cell.angle_alpha   90.00
_cell.angle_beta   90.00
_cell.angle_gamma   90.00
#
_symmetry.space_group_name_H-M   'P 1'
#
loop_
_entity.id
_entity.type
_entity.pdbx_description
1 polymer ?
#
loop_
_entity_poly.entity_id
_entity_poly.type
_entity_poly.pdbx_seq_one_letter_code
_entity_poly.pdbx_strand_id
1 'polypeptide(L)'
;MNELAVFFHYGTIASIVAINSLGVGIGEGLASSAALDAINLQPNSKYEISRTAILGMALIETAAIMGVTISFILLLGTRNTAYPLCAGIADLGIALAISLPGFAIGIVSALPAREACLAIARQPFFAQRILRFMLLTQSINQTPIVFGFIIAMFINTQAASCTNLIASIRLLATGICIGVGSIGPSIGLALFSRRACQGLGINRKAYNKLFSFTLISNAIIETPIIFALIIALMILFITDISNATAIKGISLLSAAICMGIGTISVGISSGITAAAACHQIAKKPELHSILSRVSMFSQGLIDTFAIYALLIAILLILIP
;
A
#
# COMPACT_ATOMS: atom_id res chain seq x y z
N MET A 1 -5.07 12.46 -33.00
CA MET A 1 -4.03 11.83 -32.14
C MET A 1 -3.57 12.74 -31.02
N ASN A 2 -3.27 14.02 -31.26
CA ASN A 2 -2.89 14.97 -30.20
C ASN A 2 -4.00 15.19 -29.14
N GLU A 3 -5.27 15.27 -29.52
CA GLU A 3 -6.38 15.43 -28.56
C GLU A 3 -6.49 14.26 -27.58
N LEU A 4 -6.27 13.03 -28.05
CA LEU A 4 -6.29 11.83 -27.20
C LEU A 4 -5.12 11.80 -26.21
N ALA A 5 -3.93 12.24 -26.63
CA ALA A 5 -2.77 12.34 -25.75
C ALA A 5 -2.97 13.38 -24.65
N VAL A 6 -3.56 14.53 -25.00
CA VAL A 6 -3.93 15.60 -24.06
C VAL A 6 -5.01 15.12 -23.10
N PHE A 7 -6.02 14.39 -23.58
CA PHE A 7 -7.03 13.76 -22.73
C PHE A 7 -6.42 12.79 -21.72
N PHE A 8 -5.48 11.94 -22.14
CA PHE A 8 -4.79 11.06 -21.20
C PHE A 8 -3.96 11.84 -20.17
N HIS A 9 -3.22 12.87 -20.58
CA HIS A 9 -2.40 13.66 -19.65
C HIS A 9 -3.23 14.41 -18.60
N TYR A 10 -4.26 15.16 -19.00
CA TYR A 10 -5.10 15.87 -18.02
C TYR A 10 -6.04 14.92 -17.27
N GLY A 11 -6.49 13.85 -17.93
CA GLY A 11 -7.30 12.80 -17.31
C GLY A 11 -6.54 12.04 -16.22
N THR A 12 -5.24 11.78 -16.40
CA THR A 12 -4.41 11.14 -15.37
C THR A 12 -4.22 12.06 -14.16
N ILE A 13 -3.92 13.35 -14.38
CA ILE A 13 -3.84 14.34 -13.30
C ILE A 13 -5.14 14.37 -12.48
N ALA A 14 -6.29 14.49 -13.15
CA ALA A 14 -7.58 14.54 -12.46
C ALA A 14 -7.91 13.22 -11.73
N SER A 15 -7.65 12.07 -12.35
CA SER A 15 -7.94 10.76 -11.76
C SER A 15 -7.08 10.44 -10.55
N ILE A 16 -5.81 10.83 -10.54
CA ILE A 16 -4.91 10.65 -9.39
C ILE A 16 -5.47 11.36 -8.15
N VAL A 17 -5.85 12.63 -8.26
CA VAL A 17 -6.40 13.37 -7.12
C VAL A 17 -7.75 12.79 -6.70
N ALA A 18 -8.64 12.53 -7.66
CA ALA A 18 -10.00 12.07 -7.36
C ALA A 18 -10.02 10.72 -6.64
N ILE A 19 -9.26 9.73 -7.13
CA ILE A 19 -9.27 8.37 -6.58
C ILE A 19 -8.63 8.34 -5.18
N ASN A 20 -7.50 9.04 -4.99
CA ASN A 20 -6.83 9.08 -3.69
C ASN A 20 -7.67 9.83 -2.64
N SER A 21 -8.26 10.97 -3.02
CA SER A 21 -9.12 11.75 -2.11
C SER A 21 -10.36 10.96 -1.68
N LEU A 22 -10.91 10.15 -2.58
CA LEU A 22 -12.06 9.30 -2.28
C LEU A 22 -11.70 8.22 -1.24
N GLY A 23 -10.57 7.54 -1.40
CA GLY A 23 -10.11 6.53 -0.43
C GLY A 23 -9.82 7.13 0.94
N VAL A 24 -9.11 8.26 0.97
CA VAL A 24 -8.76 8.98 2.21
C VAL A 24 -10.00 9.52 2.92
N GLY A 25 -10.92 10.17 2.22
CA GLY A 25 -12.14 10.71 2.82
C GLY A 25 -13.01 9.63 3.47
N ILE A 26 -13.13 8.45 2.85
CA ILE A 26 -13.81 7.30 3.45
C ILE A 26 -13.05 6.84 4.72
N GLY A 27 -11.73 6.73 4.66
CA GLY A 27 -10.90 6.32 5.78
C GLY A 27 -11.00 7.26 6.98
N GLU A 28 -10.88 8.56 6.77
CA GLU A 28 -11.01 9.57 7.81
C GLU A 28 -12.42 9.57 8.43
N GLY A 29 -13.46 9.42 7.61
CA GLY A 29 -14.83 9.27 8.10
C GLY A 29 -15.00 8.06 9.04
N LEU A 30 -14.43 6.91 8.67
CA LEU A 30 -14.45 5.71 9.50
C LEU A 30 -13.67 5.88 10.81
N ALA A 31 -12.49 6.50 10.76
CA ALA A 31 -11.68 6.77 11.95
C ALA A 31 -12.37 7.77 12.89
N SER A 32 -12.96 8.83 12.34
CA SER A 32 -13.69 9.86 13.07
C SER A 32 -14.96 9.30 13.74
N SER A 33 -15.76 8.52 13.01
CA SER A 33 -16.94 7.85 13.58
C SER A 33 -16.56 6.95 14.76
N ALA A 34 -15.49 6.16 14.63
CA ALA A 34 -15.03 5.31 15.72
C ALA A 34 -14.49 6.10 16.92
N ALA A 35 -13.89 7.27 16.69
CA ALA A 35 -13.46 8.16 17.75
C ALA A 35 -14.65 8.73 18.53
N LEU A 36 -15.73 9.11 17.84
CA LEU A 36 -16.97 9.56 18.48
C LEU A 36 -17.59 8.45 19.33
N ASP A 37 -17.67 7.23 18.81
CA ASP A 37 -18.14 6.06 19.56
C ASP A 37 -17.28 5.81 20.80
N ALA A 38 -15.96 5.89 20.66
CA ALA A 38 -15.02 5.72 21.76
C ALA A 38 -15.16 6.82 22.84
N ILE A 39 -15.40 8.07 22.44
CA ILE A 39 -15.66 9.19 23.37
C ILE A 39 -16.98 8.97 24.11
N ASN A 40 -18.02 8.49 23.43
CA ASN A 40 -19.29 8.17 24.05
C ASN A 40 -19.15 7.05 25.09
N LEU A 41 -18.35 6.01 24.78
CA LEU A 41 -18.03 4.94 25.73
C LEU A 41 -17.23 5.43 26.94
N GLN A 42 -16.30 6.38 26.76
CA GLN A 42 -15.46 6.90 27.84
C GLN A 42 -15.21 8.42 27.72
N PRO A 43 -16.13 9.26 28.22
CA PRO A 43 -16.06 10.73 28.08
C PRO A 43 -14.85 11.35 28.78
N ASN A 44 -14.42 10.76 29.90
CA ASN A 44 -13.27 11.25 30.68
C ASN A 44 -11.95 11.18 29.91
N SER A 45 -11.88 10.35 28.86
CA SER A 45 -10.68 10.15 28.04
C SER A 45 -10.75 10.87 26.70
N LYS A 46 -11.69 11.82 26.54
CA LYS A 46 -11.94 12.52 25.28
C LYS A 46 -10.70 13.13 24.66
N TYR A 47 -9.80 13.68 25.48
CA TYR A 47 -8.59 14.35 25.01
C TYR A 47 -7.63 13.34 24.36
N GLU A 48 -7.37 12.21 25.03
CA GLU A 48 -6.49 11.16 24.52
C GLU A 48 -7.06 10.49 23.26
N ILE A 49 -8.38 10.26 23.23
CA ILE A 49 -9.06 9.68 22.06
C ILE A 49 -9.01 10.66 20.88
N SER A 50 -9.38 11.92 21.08
CA SER A 50 -9.36 12.94 20.02
C SER A 50 -7.96 13.13 19.47
N ARG A 51 -6.95 13.22 20.35
CA ARG A 51 -5.55 13.30 19.95
C ARG A 51 -5.13 12.10 19.11
N THR A 52 -5.55 10.89 19.50
CA THR A 52 -5.22 9.66 18.77
C THR A 52 -5.90 9.63 17.41
N ALA A 53 -7.18 10.02 17.33
CA ALA A 53 -7.93 10.10 16.10
C ALA A 53 -7.31 11.11 15.12
N ILE A 54 -6.97 12.32 15.59
CA ILE A 54 -6.34 13.37 14.77
C ILE A 54 -5.00 12.89 14.19
N LEU A 55 -4.15 12.29 15.02
CA LEU A 55 -2.87 11.76 14.55
C LEU A 55 -3.05 10.57 13.60
N GLY A 56 -4.07 9.73 13.82
CA GLY A 56 -4.43 8.66 12.91
C GLY A 56 -4.91 9.19 11.55
N MET A 57 -5.80 10.18 11.53
CA MET A 57 -6.28 10.82 10.30
C MET A 57 -5.14 11.50 9.53
N ALA A 58 -4.25 12.21 10.22
CA ALA A 58 -3.08 12.82 9.58
C ALA A 58 -2.19 11.80 8.84
N LEU A 59 -2.09 10.56 9.34
CA LEU A 59 -1.39 9.49 8.63
C LEU A 59 -2.21 8.95 7.44
N ILE A 60 -3.54 8.84 7.55
CA ILE A 60 -4.41 8.44 6.41
C ILE A 60 -4.28 9.48 5.27
N GLU A 61 -4.27 10.76 5.61
CA GLU A 61 -4.16 11.89 4.68
C GLU A 61 -2.89 11.86 3.81
N THR A 62 -1.81 11.21 4.28
CA THR A 62 -0.55 11.12 3.52
C THR A 62 -0.72 10.53 2.11
N ALA A 63 -1.69 9.62 1.91
CA ALA A 63 -1.99 9.05 0.60
C ALA A 63 -2.57 10.09 -0.38
N ALA A 64 -3.46 10.96 0.09
CA ALA A 64 -3.98 12.08 -0.70
C ALA A 64 -2.89 13.11 -0.99
N ILE A 65 -2.04 13.42 0.00
CA ILE A 65 -0.90 14.33 -0.18
C ILE A 65 0.03 13.80 -1.27
N MET A 66 0.41 12.52 -1.26
CA MET A 66 1.26 11.91 -2.30
C MET A 66 0.59 11.94 -3.68
N GLY A 67 -0.72 11.73 -3.77
CA GLY A 67 -1.47 11.86 -5.03
C GLY A 67 -1.45 13.29 -5.57
N VAL A 68 -1.71 14.27 -4.71
CA VAL A 68 -1.71 15.69 -5.06
C VAL A 68 -0.31 16.16 -5.47
N THR A 69 0.76 15.71 -4.80
CA THR A 69 2.13 16.09 -5.20
C THR A 69 2.49 15.57 -6.59
N ILE A 70 2.17 14.32 -6.93
CA ILE A 70 2.36 13.82 -8.31
C ILE A 70 1.53 14.61 -9.31
N SER A 71 0.29 14.92 -8.97
CA SER A 71 -0.60 15.69 -9.85
C SER A 71 -0.05 17.09 -10.13
N PHE A 72 0.50 17.76 -9.11
CA PHE A 72 1.20 19.03 -9.29
C PHE A 72 2.47 18.88 -10.13
N ILE A 73 3.26 17.81 -9.93
CA ILE A 73 4.46 17.57 -10.73
C ILE A 73 4.11 17.38 -12.22
N LEU A 74 3.06 16.63 -12.52
CA LEU A 74 2.57 16.44 -13.90
C LEU A 74 2.06 17.75 -14.49
N LEU A 75 1.27 18.53 -13.73
CA LEU A 75 0.71 19.80 -14.17
C LEU A 75 1.77 20.89 -14.39
N LEU A 76 2.78 20.98 -13.52
CA LEU A 76 3.90 21.92 -13.68
C LEU A 76 4.90 21.45 -14.74
N GLY A 77 4.98 20.13 -14.96
CA GLY A 77 5.76 19.53 -16.03
C GLY A 77 5.13 19.72 -17.42
N THR A 78 3.91 20.29 -17.50
CA THR A 78 3.20 20.39 -18.76
C THR A 78 3.90 21.37 -19.72
N ARG A 79 4.43 20.87 -20.85
CA ARG A 79 5.12 21.70 -21.86
C ARG A 79 4.19 22.02 -23.03
N ASN A 80 4.25 23.24 -23.57
CA ASN A 80 3.46 23.71 -24.73
C ASN A 80 3.80 23.03 -26.08
N THR A 81 4.48 21.89 -26.07
CA THR A 81 4.84 21.11 -27.25
C THR A 81 3.81 20.01 -27.49
N ALA A 82 3.64 19.58 -28.74
CA ALA A 82 2.73 18.50 -29.10
C ALA A 82 2.98 17.25 -28.23
N TYR A 83 1.99 16.88 -27.42
CA TYR A 83 2.07 15.70 -26.56
C TYR A 83 2.05 14.44 -27.41
N PRO A 84 3.14 13.64 -27.43
CA PRO A 84 3.11 12.38 -28.14
C PRO A 84 2.17 11.42 -27.40
N LEU A 85 1.38 10.66 -28.16
CA LEU A 85 0.45 9.66 -27.60
C LEU A 85 1.16 8.64 -26.68
N CYS A 86 2.43 8.35 -26.99
CA CYS A 86 3.32 7.51 -26.20
C CYS A 86 3.51 8.02 -24.75
N ALA A 87 3.68 9.33 -24.57
CA ALA A 87 3.80 9.92 -23.24
C ALA A 87 2.47 9.85 -22.47
N GLY A 88 1.33 10.06 -23.14
CA GLY A 88 0.01 9.94 -22.49
C GLY A 88 -0.29 8.53 -21.96
N ILE A 89 0.17 7.49 -22.65
CA ILE A 89 0.05 6.10 -22.15
C ILE A 89 0.98 5.86 -20.95
N ALA A 90 2.18 6.44 -20.94
CA ALA A 90 3.10 6.36 -19.81
C ALA A 90 2.52 7.08 -18.56
N ASP A 91 1.86 8.22 -18.74
CA ASP A 91 1.17 8.94 -17.67
C ASP A 91 0.04 8.12 -17.04
N LEU A 92 -0.59 7.24 -17.81
CA LEU A 92 -1.58 6.29 -17.29
C LEU A 92 -0.91 5.23 -16.38
N GLY A 93 0.33 4.86 -16.67
CA GLY A 93 1.17 4.07 -15.75
C GLY A 93 1.43 4.79 -14.43
N ILE A 94 1.71 6.10 -14.46
CA ILE A 94 1.86 6.93 -13.26
C ILE A 94 0.57 6.90 -12.43
N ALA A 95 -0.58 7.10 -13.08
CA ALA A 95 -1.87 7.09 -12.41
C ALA A 95 -2.14 5.75 -11.71
N LEU A 96 -1.88 4.62 -12.38
CA LEU A 96 -2.08 3.29 -11.79
C LEU A 96 -1.10 2.98 -10.65
N ALA A 97 0.14 3.47 -10.74
CA ALA A 97 1.15 3.26 -9.71
C ALA A 97 0.77 3.89 -8.37
N ILE A 98 0.08 5.04 -8.38
CA ILE A 98 -0.25 5.79 -7.16
C ILE A 98 -1.71 5.64 -6.72
N SER A 99 -2.66 5.64 -7.65
CA SER A 99 -4.09 5.73 -7.33
C SER A 99 -4.62 4.44 -6.70
N LEU A 100 -4.16 3.28 -7.16
CA LEU A 100 -4.58 1.99 -6.60
C LEU A 100 -4.09 1.81 -5.15
N PRO A 101 -2.79 1.98 -4.83
CA PRO A 101 -2.32 1.92 -3.45
C PRO A 101 -2.95 2.99 -2.59
N GLY A 102 -3.06 4.23 -3.07
CA GLY A 102 -3.56 5.33 -2.24
C GLY A 102 -5.06 5.21 -1.95
N PHE A 103 -5.86 4.70 -2.88
CA PHE A 103 -7.24 4.32 -2.61
C PHE A 103 -7.34 3.19 -1.58
N ALA A 104 -6.59 2.09 -1.77
CA ALA A 104 -6.62 0.96 -0.87
C ALA A 104 -6.21 1.36 0.55
N ILE A 105 -5.04 2.00 0.69
CA ILE A 105 -4.47 2.43 1.98
C ILE A 105 -5.33 3.51 2.64
N GLY A 106 -5.85 4.47 1.87
CA GLY A 106 -6.74 5.50 2.39
C GLY A 106 -7.90 4.88 3.18
N ILE A 107 -8.53 3.85 2.62
CA ILE A 107 -9.65 3.15 3.29
C ILE A 107 -9.14 2.28 4.45
N VAL A 108 -8.15 1.42 4.21
CA VAL A 108 -7.80 0.39 5.20
C VAL A 108 -6.98 0.92 6.38
N SER A 109 -6.26 2.03 6.21
CA SER A 109 -5.49 2.65 7.30
C SER A 109 -6.37 3.24 8.42
N ALA A 110 -7.67 3.40 8.18
CA ALA A 110 -8.63 3.75 9.23
C ALA A 110 -8.81 2.65 10.29
N LEU A 111 -8.60 1.38 9.92
CA LEU A 111 -8.83 0.22 10.79
C LEU A 111 -7.97 0.22 12.08
N PRO A 112 -6.63 0.42 12.02
CA PRO A 112 -5.84 0.54 13.24
C PRO A 112 -6.21 1.77 14.07
N ALA A 113 -6.47 2.93 13.45
CA ALA A 113 -6.88 4.14 14.15
C ALA A 113 -8.18 3.96 14.94
N ARG A 114 -9.18 3.32 14.31
CA ARG A 114 -10.45 2.94 14.94
C ARG A 114 -10.24 2.05 16.17
N GLU A 115 -9.52 0.94 16.04
CA GLU A 115 -9.36 0.02 17.17
C GLU A 115 -8.44 0.59 18.25
N ALA A 116 -7.51 1.49 17.90
CA ALA A 116 -6.72 2.23 18.88
C ALA A 116 -7.61 3.16 19.72
N CYS A 117 -8.52 3.92 19.10
CA CYS A 117 -9.48 4.76 19.82
C CYS A 117 -10.35 3.94 20.79
N LEU A 118 -10.91 2.82 20.33
CA LEU A 118 -11.69 1.91 21.17
C LEU A 118 -10.84 1.24 22.27
N ALA A 119 -9.58 0.91 21.99
CA ALA A 119 -8.66 0.37 22.98
C ALA A 119 -8.32 1.40 24.08
N ILE A 120 -8.17 2.68 23.72
CA ILE A 120 -7.98 3.78 24.67
C ILE A 120 -9.22 3.97 25.54
N ALA A 121 -10.43 3.90 24.96
CA ALA A 121 -11.66 3.97 25.75
C ALA A 121 -11.73 2.85 26.81
N ARG A 122 -11.26 1.64 26.47
CA ARG A 122 -11.16 0.51 27.42
C ARG A 122 -10.03 0.65 28.43
N GLN A 123 -8.91 1.26 28.06
CA GLN A 123 -7.69 1.36 28.89
C GLN A 123 -7.06 2.76 28.86
N PRO A 124 -7.67 3.76 29.52
CA PRO A 124 -7.27 5.16 29.36
C PRO A 124 -5.90 5.49 29.96
N PHE A 125 -5.52 4.83 31.05
CA PHE A 125 -4.21 4.99 31.68
C PHE A 125 -3.04 4.45 30.83
N PHE A 126 -3.34 3.69 29.77
CA PHE A 126 -2.33 3.14 28.85
C PHE A 126 -2.35 3.84 27.48
N ALA A 127 -3.08 4.96 27.35
CA ALA A 127 -3.36 5.61 26.08
C ALA A 127 -2.10 5.97 25.29
N GLN A 128 -1.10 6.56 25.94
CA GLN A 128 0.10 7.01 25.22
C GLN A 128 0.90 5.87 24.61
N ARG A 129 0.87 4.67 25.21
CA ARG A 129 1.51 3.48 24.63
C ARG A 129 0.70 2.91 23.47
N ILE A 130 -0.63 2.93 23.56
CA ILE A 130 -1.52 2.54 22.46
C ILE A 130 -1.32 3.49 21.26
N LEU A 131 -1.29 4.79 21.52
CA LEU A 131 -1.03 5.82 20.51
C LEU A 131 0.29 5.56 19.79
N ARG A 132 1.40 5.39 20.53
CA ARG A 132 2.71 5.12 19.91
C ARG A 132 2.72 3.83 19.10
N PHE A 133 2.03 2.80 19.59
CA PHE A 133 1.90 1.54 18.87
C PHE A 133 1.10 1.69 17.58
N MET A 134 -0.03 2.42 17.62
CA MET A 134 -0.84 2.74 16.45
C MET A 134 -0.03 3.53 15.42
N LEU A 135 0.72 4.56 15.85
CA LEU A 135 1.56 5.34 14.93
C LEU A 135 2.62 4.46 14.25
N LEU A 136 3.23 3.53 14.98
CA LEU A 136 4.19 2.60 14.42
C LEU A 136 3.53 1.68 13.38
N THR A 137 2.41 1.05 13.71
CA THR A 137 1.75 0.12 12.79
C THR A 137 1.21 0.84 11.57
N GLN A 138 0.62 2.01 11.76
CA GLN A 138 0.06 2.81 10.69
C GLN A 138 1.15 3.40 9.78
N SER A 139 2.33 3.77 10.31
CA SER A 139 3.46 4.21 9.47
C SER A 139 3.96 3.09 8.55
N ILE A 140 3.97 1.86 9.04
CA ILE A 140 4.33 0.68 8.23
C ILE A 140 3.25 0.44 7.16
N ASN A 141 1.97 0.59 7.48
CA ASN A 141 0.90 0.48 6.48
C ASN A 141 1.00 1.49 5.33
N GLN A 142 1.83 2.54 5.44
CA GLN A 142 2.06 3.52 4.38
C GLN A 142 3.16 3.13 3.39
N THR A 143 3.94 2.07 3.63
CA THR A 143 4.99 1.65 2.70
C THR A 143 4.49 1.40 1.26
N PRO A 144 3.28 0.83 1.01
CA PRO A 144 2.81 0.58 -0.35
C PRO A 144 2.60 1.84 -1.19
N ILE A 145 2.07 2.91 -0.59
CA ILE A 145 1.88 4.18 -1.30
C ILE A 145 3.21 4.89 -1.53
N VAL A 146 4.17 4.75 -0.61
CA VAL A 146 5.53 5.28 -0.80
C VAL A 146 6.22 4.59 -1.99
N PHE A 147 6.11 3.27 -2.11
CA PHE A 147 6.64 2.55 -3.28
C PHE A 147 5.94 2.94 -4.58
N GLY A 148 4.61 3.09 -4.55
CA GLY A 148 3.85 3.62 -5.68
C GLY A 148 4.29 5.02 -6.10
N PHE A 149 4.52 5.91 -5.13
CA PHE A 149 5.03 7.27 -5.35
C PHE A 149 6.43 7.29 -5.97
N ILE A 150 7.35 6.44 -5.48
CA ILE A 150 8.70 6.32 -6.04
C ILE A 150 8.64 5.85 -7.50
N ILE A 151 7.85 4.83 -7.81
CA ILE A 151 7.69 4.32 -9.18
C ILE A 151 7.05 5.37 -10.09
N ALA A 152 6.00 6.07 -9.62
CA ALA A 152 5.40 7.18 -10.33
C ALA A 152 6.44 8.26 -10.72
N MET A 153 7.36 8.59 -9.79
CA MET A 153 8.45 9.53 -10.07
C MET A 153 9.44 9.02 -11.10
N PHE A 154 9.84 7.75 -11.05
CA PHE A 154 10.72 7.17 -12.06
C PHE A 154 10.06 7.09 -13.44
N ILE A 155 8.76 6.81 -13.51
CA ILE A 155 8.03 6.81 -14.79
C ILE A 155 7.99 8.23 -15.38
N ASN A 156 7.70 9.25 -14.55
CA ASN A 156 7.64 10.64 -14.98
C ASN A 156 8.96 11.13 -15.62
N THR A 157 10.12 10.73 -15.08
CA THR A 157 11.42 11.15 -15.65
C THR A 157 11.70 10.52 -17.02
N GLN A 158 11.17 9.33 -17.30
CA GLN A 158 11.34 8.63 -18.57
C GLN A 158 10.25 8.93 -19.59
N ALA A 159 9.08 9.41 -19.15
CA ALA A 159 7.93 9.69 -20.03
C ALA A 159 8.26 10.71 -21.13
N ALA A 160 9.11 11.70 -20.83
CA ALA A 160 9.53 12.74 -21.80
C ALA A 160 10.36 12.19 -22.98
N SER A 161 11.04 11.05 -22.80
CA SER A 161 11.91 10.45 -23.82
C SER A 161 11.20 9.36 -24.64
N CYS A 162 9.91 9.12 -24.40
CA CYS A 162 9.17 8.01 -25.00
C CYS A 162 8.71 8.33 -26.44
N THR A 163 9.41 7.76 -27.40
CA THR A 163 9.05 7.83 -28.83
C THR A 163 8.32 6.59 -29.33
N ASN A 164 8.57 5.42 -28.72
CA ASN A 164 8.06 4.13 -29.16
C ASN A 164 6.86 3.64 -28.34
N LEU A 165 5.91 2.96 -29.00
CA LEU A 165 4.74 2.36 -28.33
C LEU A 165 5.15 1.31 -27.28
N ILE A 166 6.17 0.50 -27.58
CA ILE A 166 6.66 -0.56 -26.67
C ILE A 166 7.24 0.05 -25.38
N ALA A 167 7.93 1.18 -25.48
CA ALA A 167 8.43 1.90 -24.31
C ALA A 167 7.27 2.40 -23.43
N SER A 168 6.15 2.79 -24.06
CA SER A 168 4.94 3.22 -23.36
C SER A 168 4.26 2.06 -22.64
N ILE A 169 4.14 0.89 -23.29
CA ILE A 169 3.60 -0.34 -22.68
C ILE A 169 4.45 -0.79 -21.50
N ARG A 170 5.78 -0.68 -21.60
CA ARG A 170 6.69 -0.99 -20.50
C ARG A 170 6.45 -0.11 -19.28
N LEU A 171 6.35 1.21 -19.46
CA LEU A 171 6.08 2.14 -18.36
C LEU A 171 4.69 1.93 -17.75
N LEU A 172 3.69 1.65 -18.59
CA LEU A 172 2.36 1.25 -18.15
C LEU A 172 2.41 -0.05 -17.32
N ALA A 173 3.12 -1.07 -17.79
CA ALA A 173 3.31 -2.34 -17.11
C ALA A 173 3.99 -2.16 -15.74
N THR A 174 5.03 -1.32 -15.66
CA THR A 174 5.67 -0.96 -14.39
C THR A 174 4.66 -0.39 -13.40
N GLY A 175 3.79 0.54 -13.84
CA GLY A 175 2.77 1.14 -12.99
C GLY A 175 1.69 0.14 -12.53
N ILE A 176 1.23 -0.72 -13.43
CA ILE A 176 0.27 -1.80 -13.11
C ILE A 176 0.86 -2.77 -12.07
N CYS A 177 2.13 -3.15 -12.22
CA CYS A 177 2.80 -4.10 -11.34
C CYS A 177 2.76 -3.64 -9.88
N ILE A 178 3.23 -2.42 -9.61
CA ILE A 178 3.23 -1.89 -8.23
C ILE A 178 1.83 -1.51 -7.76
N GLY A 179 1.01 -0.94 -8.66
CA GLY A 179 -0.34 -0.49 -8.33
C GLY A 179 -1.22 -1.64 -7.86
N VAL A 180 -1.37 -2.67 -8.69
CA VAL A 180 -2.13 -3.88 -8.34
C VAL A 180 -1.42 -4.68 -7.24
N GLY A 181 -0.08 -4.75 -7.29
CA GLY A 181 0.74 -5.48 -6.34
C GLY A 181 0.65 -4.95 -4.89
N SER A 182 0.29 -3.69 -4.73
CA SER A 182 0.17 -3.05 -3.42
C SER A 182 -1.12 -3.40 -2.67
N ILE A 183 -2.19 -3.78 -3.37
CA ILE A 183 -3.55 -3.87 -2.80
C ILE A 183 -3.63 -4.95 -1.71
N GLY A 184 -3.10 -6.15 -1.99
CA GLY A 184 -3.15 -7.27 -1.06
C GLY A 184 -2.40 -7.01 0.24
N PRO A 185 -1.09 -6.68 0.18
CA PRO A 185 -0.30 -6.32 1.34
C PRO A 185 -0.90 -5.17 2.14
N SER A 186 -1.43 -4.13 1.48
CA SER A 186 -2.10 -3.01 2.16
C SER A 186 -3.27 -3.48 3.04
N ILE A 187 -4.15 -4.31 2.49
CA ILE A 187 -5.29 -4.88 3.21
C ILE A 187 -4.80 -5.80 4.35
N GLY A 188 -3.81 -6.65 4.07
CA GLY A 188 -3.23 -7.58 5.05
C GLY A 188 -2.61 -6.87 6.27
N LEU A 189 -1.76 -5.87 6.01
CA LEU A 189 -1.11 -5.04 7.03
C LEU A 189 -2.13 -4.30 7.90
N ALA A 190 -3.18 -3.75 7.28
CA ALA A 190 -4.25 -3.06 8.00
C ALA A 190 -5.09 -4.00 8.87
N LEU A 191 -5.47 -5.18 8.35
CA LEU A 191 -6.22 -6.19 9.12
C LEU A 191 -5.42 -6.68 10.33
N PHE A 192 -4.13 -6.90 10.14
CA PHE A 192 -3.20 -7.25 11.21
C PHE A 192 -3.09 -6.13 12.24
N SER A 193 -2.78 -4.91 11.80
CA SER A 193 -2.63 -3.71 12.65
C SER A 193 -3.89 -3.41 13.45
N ARG A 194 -5.07 -3.62 12.85
CA ARG A 194 -6.37 -3.55 13.53
C ARG A 194 -6.44 -4.48 14.74
N ARG A 195 -6.14 -5.78 14.55
CA ARG A 195 -6.16 -6.77 15.65
C ARG A 195 -5.05 -6.52 16.66
N ALA A 196 -3.90 -5.99 16.23
CA ALA A 196 -2.81 -5.61 17.11
C ALA A 196 -3.21 -4.47 18.06
N CYS A 197 -3.82 -3.40 17.54
CA CYS A 197 -4.32 -2.29 18.37
C CYS A 197 -5.45 -2.76 19.30
N GLN A 198 -6.38 -3.59 18.80
CA GLN A 198 -7.43 -4.20 19.60
C GLN A 198 -6.87 -5.05 20.76
N GLY A 199 -5.81 -5.82 20.50
CA GLY A 199 -5.16 -6.69 21.48
C GLY A 199 -4.62 -5.92 22.69
N LEU A 200 -4.11 -4.71 22.48
CA LEU A 200 -3.68 -3.83 23.58
C LEU A 200 -4.84 -3.44 24.49
N GLY A 201 -6.02 -3.18 23.92
CA GLY A 201 -7.25 -2.90 24.67
C GLY A 201 -7.76 -4.09 25.50
N ILE A 202 -7.40 -5.33 25.12
CA ILE A 202 -7.75 -6.54 25.87
C ILE A 202 -6.78 -6.75 27.04
N ASN A 203 -5.46 -6.66 26.80
CA ASN A 203 -4.46 -6.97 27.82
C ASN A 203 -3.19 -6.12 27.70
N ARG A 204 -3.05 -5.12 28.58
CA ARG A 204 -1.85 -4.28 28.68
C ARG A 204 -0.54 -5.04 28.94
N LYS A 205 -0.59 -6.19 29.62
CA LYS A 205 0.61 -7.00 29.93
C LYS A 205 1.20 -7.64 28.67
N ALA A 206 0.42 -7.76 27.60
CA ALA A 206 0.87 -8.34 26.34
C ALA A 206 1.68 -7.36 25.47
N TYR A 207 1.78 -6.07 25.86
CA TYR A 207 2.36 -5.01 25.01
C TYR A 207 3.74 -5.36 24.44
N ASN A 208 4.71 -5.74 25.29
CA ASN A 208 6.08 -6.02 24.81
C ASN A 208 6.11 -7.19 23.81
N LYS A 209 5.29 -8.22 24.06
CA LYS A 209 5.19 -9.41 23.21
C LYS A 209 4.53 -9.07 21.87
N LEU A 210 3.41 -8.34 21.93
CA LEU A 210 2.72 -7.84 20.74
C LEU A 210 3.59 -6.91 19.91
N PHE A 211 4.37 -6.04 20.55
CA PHE A 211 5.29 -5.12 19.88
C PHE A 211 6.35 -5.86 19.07
N SER A 212 7.08 -6.79 19.71
CA SER A 212 8.08 -7.60 19.00
C SER A 212 7.47 -8.45 17.90
N PHE A 213 6.31 -9.09 18.15
CA PHE A 213 5.61 -9.86 17.14
C PHE A 213 5.17 -9.01 15.94
N THR A 214 4.71 -7.80 16.19
CA THR A 214 4.22 -6.86 15.17
C THR A 214 5.31 -6.44 14.20
N LEU A 215 6.50 -6.12 14.70
CA LEU A 215 7.63 -5.76 13.83
C LEU A 215 7.99 -6.91 12.88
N ILE A 216 8.03 -8.14 13.39
CA ILE A 216 8.44 -9.30 12.59
C ILE A 216 7.34 -9.67 11.59
N SER A 217 6.08 -9.77 12.02
CA SER A 217 4.99 -10.14 11.11
C SER A 217 4.73 -9.09 10.04
N ASN A 218 4.86 -7.79 10.35
CA ASN A 218 4.75 -6.76 9.31
C ASN A 218 5.81 -6.93 8.21
N ALA A 219 7.06 -7.20 8.59
CA ALA A 219 8.11 -7.43 7.61
C ALA A 219 7.80 -8.62 6.69
N ILE A 220 7.18 -9.68 7.23
CA ILE A 220 6.77 -10.85 6.44
C ILE A 220 5.60 -10.51 5.51
N ILE A 221 4.56 -9.82 6.02
CA ILE A 221 3.40 -9.40 5.22
C ILE A 221 3.81 -8.44 4.09
N GLU A 222 4.88 -7.66 4.26
CA GLU A 222 5.44 -6.78 3.23
C GLU A 222 6.27 -7.48 2.15
N THR A 223 6.71 -8.73 2.35
CA THR A 223 7.56 -9.38 1.34
C THR A 223 6.96 -9.42 -0.08
N PRO A 224 5.65 -9.65 -0.29
CA PRO A 224 5.08 -9.67 -1.64
C PRO A 224 5.12 -8.30 -2.32
N ILE A 225 5.01 -7.21 -1.56
CA ILE A 225 5.10 -5.87 -2.16
C ILE A 225 6.53 -5.54 -2.58
N ILE A 226 7.53 -6.01 -1.84
CA ILE A 226 8.94 -5.87 -2.22
C ILE A 226 9.20 -6.62 -3.53
N PHE A 227 8.62 -7.82 -3.70
CA PHE A 227 8.70 -8.56 -4.97
C PHE A 227 8.05 -7.79 -6.14
N ALA A 228 6.88 -7.20 -5.93
CA ALA A 228 6.24 -6.35 -6.95
C ALA A 228 7.10 -5.10 -7.28
N LEU A 229 7.74 -4.49 -6.28
CA LEU A 229 8.66 -3.37 -6.47
C LEU A 229 9.89 -3.78 -7.27
N ILE A 230 10.50 -4.93 -6.97
CA ILE A 230 11.67 -5.44 -7.70
C ILE A 230 11.31 -5.64 -9.17
N ILE A 231 10.17 -6.28 -9.47
CA ILE A 231 9.72 -6.49 -10.85
C ILE A 231 9.39 -5.18 -11.55
N ALA A 232 8.74 -4.24 -10.88
CA ALA A 232 8.47 -2.91 -11.41
C ALA A 232 9.78 -2.19 -11.80
N LEU A 233 10.80 -2.22 -10.92
CA LEU A 233 12.12 -1.63 -11.19
C LEU A 233 12.86 -2.36 -12.31
N MET A 234 12.81 -3.69 -12.36
CA MET A 234 13.41 -4.46 -13.46
C MET A 234 12.81 -4.04 -14.80
N ILE A 235 11.48 -3.98 -14.91
CA ILE A 235 10.78 -3.53 -16.13
C ILE A 235 11.13 -2.06 -16.45
N LEU A 236 11.28 -1.22 -15.42
CA LEU A 236 11.58 0.21 -15.58
C LEU A 236 12.99 0.50 -16.14
N PHE A 237 13.97 -0.38 -15.90
CA PHE A 237 15.37 -0.15 -16.31
C PHE A 237 15.81 -0.96 -17.54
N ILE A 238 14.90 -1.61 -18.26
CA ILE A 238 15.23 -2.27 -19.54
C ILE A 238 15.52 -1.21 -20.62
N THR A 239 16.73 -1.25 -21.19
CA THR A 239 17.23 -0.29 -22.19
C THR A 239 17.04 -0.73 -23.65
N ASP A 240 17.04 -2.04 -23.93
CA ASP A 240 17.07 -2.58 -25.30
C ASP A 240 15.66 -2.76 -25.90
N ILE A 241 15.05 -1.64 -26.29
CA ILE A 241 13.67 -1.59 -26.81
C ILE A 241 13.58 -1.00 -28.23
N SER A 242 14.68 -0.42 -28.75
CA SER A 242 14.71 0.24 -30.06
C SER A 242 14.35 -0.67 -31.24
N ASN A 243 14.67 -1.97 -31.17
CA ASN A 243 14.33 -2.98 -32.19
C ASN A 243 13.39 -4.08 -31.66
N ALA A 244 12.68 -3.82 -30.56
CA ALA A 244 11.87 -4.84 -29.90
C ALA A 244 10.63 -5.20 -30.75
N THR A 245 10.33 -6.49 -30.81
CA THR A 245 9.09 -7.01 -31.37
C THR A 245 7.91 -6.72 -30.43
N ALA A 246 6.69 -6.68 -30.97
CA ALA A 246 5.47 -6.54 -30.17
C ALA A 246 5.36 -7.62 -29.05
N ILE A 247 5.94 -8.79 -29.29
CA ILE A 247 6.03 -9.91 -28.34
C ILE A 247 6.70 -9.48 -27.04
N LYS A 248 7.81 -8.73 -27.12
CA LYS A 248 8.53 -8.25 -25.93
C LYS A 248 7.67 -7.31 -25.08
N GLY A 249 6.87 -6.44 -25.71
CA GLY A 249 5.93 -5.57 -25.00
C GLY A 249 4.83 -6.34 -24.26
N ILE A 250 4.28 -7.38 -24.90
CA ILE A 250 3.26 -8.25 -24.29
C ILE A 250 3.85 -9.08 -23.15
N SER A 251 5.09 -9.58 -23.29
CA SER A 251 5.77 -10.31 -22.24
C SER A 251 5.96 -9.46 -20.98
N LEU A 252 6.41 -8.20 -21.13
CA LEU A 252 6.59 -7.28 -20.01
C LEU A 252 5.27 -6.95 -19.29
N LEU A 253 4.19 -6.74 -20.06
CA LEU A 253 2.86 -6.53 -19.49
C LEU A 253 2.36 -7.78 -18.74
N SER A 254 2.59 -8.97 -19.31
CA SER A 254 2.20 -10.24 -18.71
C SER A 254 2.97 -10.51 -17.41
N ALA A 255 4.28 -10.20 -17.38
CA ALA A 255 5.12 -10.29 -16.19
C ALA A 255 4.60 -9.37 -15.06
N ALA A 256 4.26 -8.13 -15.40
CA ALA A 256 3.69 -7.17 -14.46
C ALA A 256 2.35 -7.64 -13.87
N ILE A 257 1.45 -8.16 -14.70
CA ILE A 257 0.14 -8.66 -14.26
C ILE A 257 0.30 -9.92 -13.40
N CYS A 258 1.17 -10.85 -13.81
CA CYS A 258 1.46 -12.08 -13.06
C CYS A 258 1.93 -11.76 -11.64
N MET A 259 2.94 -10.88 -11.51
CA MET A 259 3.44 -10.46 -10.20
C MET A 259 2.36 -9.68 -9.43
N GLY A 260 1.73 -8.67 -10.06
CA GLY A 260 0.75 -7.81 -9.42
C GLY A 260 -0.41 -8.60 -8.79
N ILE A 261 -1.07 -9.46 -9.57
CA ILE A 261 -2.18 -10.29 -9.06
C ILE A 261 -1.68 -11.33 -8.05
N GLY A 262 -0.49 -11.91 -8.28
CA GLY A 262 0.10 -12.93 -7.40
C GLY A 262 0.33 -12.47 -5.96
N THR A 263 0.53 -11.17 -5.73
CA THR A 263 0.67 -10.62 -4.38
C THR A 263 -0.65 -10.47 -3.60
N ILE A 264 -1.79 -10.36 -4.30
CA ILE A 264 -3.05 -9.93 -3.68
C ILE A 264 -3.48 -10.90 -2.59
N SER A 265 -3.58 -12.18 -2.95
CA SER A 265 -4.01 -13.24 -2.04
C SER A 265 -3.01 -13.50 -0.92
N VAL A 266 -1.72 -13.44 -1.24
CA VAL A 266 -0.61 -13.71 -0.30
C VAL A 266 -0.57 -12.66 0.80
N GLY A 267 -0.58 -11.37 0.44
CA GLY A 267 -0.57 -10.28 1.42
C GLY A 267 -1.78 -10.32 2.35
N ILE A 268 -2.98 -10.54 1.79
CA ILE A 268 -4.22 -10.65 2.59
C ILE A 268 -4.16 -11.85 3.54
N SER A 269 -3.76 -13.03 3.05
CA SER A 269 -3.76 -14.28 3.83
C SER A 269 -2.70 -14.28 4.94
N SER A 270 -1.52 -13.73 4.65
CA SER A 270 -0.44 -13.53 5.62
C SER A 270 -0.91 -12.59 6.74
N GLY A 271 -1.57 -11.49 6.38
CA GLY A 271 -2.18 -10.55 7.31
C GLY A 271 -3.27 -11.16 8.20
N ILE A 272 -4.18 -11.97 7.63
CA ILE A 272 -5.23 -12.68 8.38
C ILE A 272 -4.62 -13.65 9.40
N THR A 273 -3.60 -14.41 8.98
CA THR A 273 -2.89 -15.36 9.84
C THR A 273 -2.22 -14.64 11.01
N ALA A 274 -1.50 -13.56 10.72
CA ALA A 274 -0.89 -12.69 11.73
C ALA A 274 -1.94 -12.12 12.69
N ALA A 275 -3.07 -11.66 12.16
CA ALA A 275 -4.15 -11.05 12.93
C ALA A 275 -4.79 -12.04 13.91
N ALA A 276 -4.96 -13.31 13.49
CA ALA A 276 -5.46 -14.38 14.33
C ALA A 276 -4.48 -14.71 15.47
N ALA A 277 -3.19 -14.83 15.15
CA ALA A 277 -2.15 -15.05 16.16
C ALA A 277 -2.08 -13.89 17.16
N CYS A 278 -2.17 -12.65 16.68
CA CYS A 278 -2.17 -11.44 17.49
C CYS A 278 -3.31 -11.42 18.52
N HIS A 279 -4.52 -11.78 18.08
CA HIS A 279 -5.69 -11.90 18.97
C HIS A 279 -5.50 -12.94 20.06
N GLN A 280 -4.87 -14.08 19.74
CA GLN A 280 -4.60 -15.12 20.72
C GLN A 280 -3.46 -14.75 21.68
N ILE A 281 -2.42 -14.08 21.19
CA ILE A 281 -1.32 -13.55 22.02
C ILE A 281 -1.87 -12.53 23.02
N ALA A 282 -2.82 -11.68 22.62
CA ALA A 282 -3.46 -10.72 23.51
C ALA A 282 -4.22 -11.41 24.66
N LYS A 283 -4.94 -12.50 24.36
CA LYS A 283 -5.70 -13.27 25.37
C LYS A 283 -4.81 -14.10 26.28
N LYS A 284 -3.81 -14.79 25.72
CA LYS A 284 -2.91 -15.70 26.44
C LYS A 284 -1.43 -15.36 26.14
N PRO A 285 -0.87 -14.32 26.78
CA PRO A 285 0.48 -13.86 26.50
C PRO A 285 1.56 -14.91 26.82
N GLU A 286 1.28 -15.86 27.71
CA GLU A 286 2.18 -16.95 28.09
C GLU A 286 2.51 -17.86 26.90
N LEU A 287 1.54 -18.07 26.00
CA LEU A 287 1.70 -18.92 24.81
C LEU A 287 2.35 -18.20 23.62
N HIS A 288 2.88 -16.99 23.83
CA HIS A 288 3.43 -16.15 22.76
C HIS A 288 4.48 -16.88 21.89
N SER A 289 5.43 -17.59 22.50
CA SER A 289 6.52 -18.26 21.77
C SER A 289 6.03 -19.30 20.77
N ILE A 290 4.98 -20.04 21.13
CA ILE A 290 4.37 -21.07 20.28
C ILE A 290 3.52 -20.38 19.19
N LEU A 291 2.67 -19.44 19.58
CA LEU A 291 1.78 -18.74 18.65
C LEU A 291 2.55 -17.94 17.60
N SER A 292 3.60 -17.22 18.01
CA SER A 292 4.43 -16.43 17.10
C SER A 292 5.13 -17.33 16.09
N ARG A 293 5.70 -18.46 16.55
CA ARG A 293 6.43 -19.41 15.70
C ARG A 293 5.50 -20.07 14.68
N VAL A 294 4.33 -20.54 15.11
CA VAL A 294 3.34 -21.14 14.21
C VAL A 294 2.85 -20.12 13.18
N SER A 295 2.56 -18.88 13.62
CA SER A 295 2.15 -17.81 12.71
C SER A 295 3.21 -17.50 11.65
N MET A 296 4.47 -17.33 12.05
CA MET A 296 5.57 -17.01 11.13
C MET A 296 5.84 -18.16 10.15
N PHE A 297 5.74 -19.40 10.62
CA PHE A 297 5.86 -20.57 9.76
C PHE A 297 4.73 -20.61 8.72
N SER A 298 3.48 -20.41 9.14
CA SER A 298 2.34 -20.35 8.22
C SER A 298 2.45 -19.18 7.23
N GLN A 299 2.87 -18.00 7.67
CA GLN A 299 3.11 -16.85 6.78
C GLN A 299 4.20 -17.18 5.74
N GLY A 300 5.31 -17.79 6.17
CA GLY A 300 6.37 -18.21 5.24
C GLY A 300 5.89 -19.22 4.19
N LEU A 301 4.99 -20.14 4.54
CA LEU A 301 4.36 -21.05 3.57
C LEU A 301 3.43 -20.31 2.60
N ILE A 302 2.65 -19.34 3.09
CA ILE A 302 1.77 -18.51 2.26
C ILE A 302 2.60 -17.71 1.24
N ASP A 303 3.75 -17.17 1.66
CA ASP A 303 4.60 -16.34 0.80
C ASP A 303 5.27 -17.12 -0.34
N THR A 304 5.32 -18.47 -0.28
CA THR A 304 5.83 -19.29 -1.39
C THR A 304 5.04 -19.09 -2.70
N PHE A 305 3.75 -18.78 -2.63
CA PHE A 305 2.94 -18.49 -3.81
C PHE A 305 3.37 -17.18 -4.50
N ALA A 306 3.79 -16.18 -3.73
CA ALA A 306 4.36 -14.94 -4.29
C ALA A 306 5.73 -15.21 -4.92
N ILE A 307 6.51 -16.14 -4.37
CA ILE A 307 7.79 -16.57 -4.98
C ILE A 307 7.53 -17.24 -6.34
N TYR A 308 6.50 -18.08 -6.48
CA TYR A 308 6.16 -18.67 -7.79
C TYR A 308 5.79 -17.61 -8.83
N ALA A 309 4.98 -16.62 -8.46
CA ALA A 309 4.66 -15.49 -9.34
C ALA A 309 5.91 -14.68 -9.71
N LEU A 310 6.78 -14.43 -8.73
CA LEU A 310 8.07 -13.74 -8.95
C LEU A 310 8.94 -14.49 -9.96
N LEU A 311 9.10 -15.81 -9.80
CA LEU A 311 9.92 -16.63 -10.69
C LEU A 311 9.41 -16.58 -12.13
N ILE A 312 8.10 -16.74 -12.34
CA ILE A 312 7.50 -16.67 -13.68
C ILE A 312 7.66 -15.26 -14.27
N ALA A 313 7.44 -14.21 -13.48
CA ALA A 313 7.63 -12.83 -13.94
C ALA A 313 9.08 -12.55 -14.36
N ILE A 314 10.07 -13.02 -13.59
CA ILE A 314 11.49 -12.91 -13.95
C ILE A 314 11.79 -13.67 -15.24
N LEU A 315 11.28 -14.89 -15.39
CA LEU A 315 11.50 -15.70 -16.59
C LEU A 315 10.92 -15.02 -17.84
N LEU A 316 9.71 -14.45 -17.74
CA LEU A 316 9.09 -13.68 -18.84
C LEU A 316 9.90 -12.43 -19.22
N ILE A 317 10.54 -11.79 -18.25
CA ILE A 317 11.39 -10.61 -18.50
C ILE A 317 12.70 -11.01 -19.19
N LEU A 318 13.32 -12.12 -18.76
CA LEU A 318 14.64 -12.55 -19.24
C LEU A 318 14.59 -13.35 -20.55
N ILE A 319 13.53 -14.14 -20.75
CA ILE A 319 13.34 -15.02 -21.90
C ILE A 319 12.14 -14.47 -22.70
N PRO A 320 12.37 -13.54 -23.66
CA PRO A 320 11.31 -12.96 -24.47
C PRO A 320 10.70 -13.94 -25.48
#